data_AF-A0A931W8D2-F1
#
_entry.id   AF-A0A931W8D2-F1
#
_cell.length_a   1.000
_cell.length_b   1.000
_cell.length_c   1.000
_cell.angle_alpha   90.00
_cell.angle_beta   90.00
_cell.angle_gamma   90.00
#
_symmetry.space_group_name_H-M   'P 1'
#
loop_
_entity.id
_entity.type
_entity.pdbx_description
1 polymer ?
#
loop_
_entity_poly.entity_id
_entity_poly.type
_entity_poly.pdbx_seq_one_letter_code
_entity_poly.pdbx_strand_id
1 'polypeptide(L)' 'MRSKLNTPAAKDLSKLLIEARERLGLTQLQVAEKSGIHVQTYAGFEQGRLNPSWEKLYPVFKVLKIKLSF' A
#
# COMPACT_ATOMS: atom_id res chain seq x y z
N MET A 1 -7.99 11.90 17.44
CA MET A 1 -8.47 10.60 16.94
C MET A 1 -8.15 10.53 15.45
N ARG A 2 -7.22 9.66 15.00
CA ARG A 2 -6.89 9.53 13.57
C ARG A 2 -8.10 8.87 12.87
N SER A 3 -8.91 9.64 12.14
CA SER A 3 -10.05 9.08 11.40
C SER A 3 -9.52 8.18 10.28
N LYS A 4 -10.08 6.97 10.16
CA LYS A 4 -9.87 6.13 8.97
C LYS A 4 -10.46 6.89 7.78
N LEU A 5 -9.73 6.99 6.68
CA LEU A 5 -10.32 7.44 5.41
C LEU A 5 -11.21 6.31 4.92
N ASN A 6 -12.46 6.30 5.36
CA ASN A 6 -13.42 5.22 5.11
C ASN A 6 -14.11 5.37 3.74
N THR A 7 -13.35 5.79 2.71
CA THR A 7 -13.88 5.93 1.35
C THR A 7 -13.81 4.59 0.62
N PRO A 8 -14.72 4.31 -0.33
CA PRO A 8 -14.66 3.10 -1.16
C PRO A 8 -13.29 2.93 -1.84
N ALA A 9 -12.75 4.00 -2.43
CA ALA A 9 -11.44 3.99 -3.09
C ALA A 9 -10.28 3.60 -2.15
N ALA A 10 -10.29 4.07 -0.89
CA ALA A 10 -9.26 3.70 0.07
C ALA A 10 -9.33 2.21 0.46
N LYS A 11 -10.55 1.66 0.54
CA LYS A 11 -10.75 0.22 0.79
C LYS A 11 -10.26 -0.62 -0.38
N ASP A 12 -10.61 -0.24 -1.60
CA ASP A 12 -10.19 -0.97 -2.81
C ASP A 12 -8.67 -0.97 -2.95
N LEU A 13 -8.02 0.19 -2.73
CA LEU A 13 -6.56 0.28 -2.69
C LEU A 13 -5.96 -0.60 -1.60
N SER A 14 -6.48 -0.54 -0.37
CA SER A 14 -5.96 -1.35 0.73
C SER A 14 -6.02 -2.86 0.43
N LYS A 15 -7.14 -3.31 -0.15
CA LYS A 15 -7.37 -4.70 -0.52
C LYS A 15 -6.41 -5.14 -1.62
N LEU A 16 -6.25 -4.31 -2.67
CA LEU A 16 -5.31 -4.56 -3.75
C LEU A 16 -3.86 -4.75 -3.23
N LEU A 17 -3.42 -3.88 -2.32
CA LEU A 17 -2.07 -3.94 -1.74
C LEU A 17 -1.86 -5.22 -0.92
N ILE A 18 -2.83 -5.58 -0.07
CA ILE A 18 -2.78 -6.80 0.76
C ILE A 18 -2.70 -8.03 -0.14
N GLU A 19 -3.60 -8.16 -1.11
CA GLU A 19 -3.66 -9.33 -1.99
C GLU A 19 -2.38 -9.48 -2.84
N ALA A 20 -1.85 -8.38 -3.36
CA ALA A 20 -0.61 -8.40 -4.13
C ALA A 20 0.60 -8.78 -3.26
N ARG A 21 0.68 -8.25 -2.02
CA ARG A 21 1.73 -8.60 -1.06
C ARG A 21 1.69 -10.08 -0.71
N GLU A 22 0.52 -10.61 -0.38
CA GLU A 22 0.34 -12.00 0.04
C GLU A 22 0.64 -12.99 -1.10
N ARG A 23 0.23 -12.65 -2.33
CA ARG A 23 0.58 -13.42 -3.53
C ARG A 23 2.09 -13.54 -3.74
N LEU A 24 2.85 -12.52 -3.33
CA LEU A 24 4.32 -12.51 -3.41
C LEU A 24 5.00 -13.07 -2.16
N GLY A 25 4.24 -13.49 -1.14
CA GLY A 25 4.79 -14.03 0.12
C GLY A 25 5.59 -13.01 0.94
N LEU A 26 5.30 -11.71 0.78
CA LEU A 26 6.04 -10.63 1.44
C LEU A 26 5.39 -10.21 2.77
N THR A 27 6.21 -9.84 3.74
CA THR A 27 5.77 -9.13 4.94
C THR A 27 5.60 -7.62 4.67
N GLN A 28 4.84 -6.93 5.52
CA GLN A 28 4.72 -5.47 5.44
C GLN A 28 6.09 -4.77 5.52
N LEU A 29 7.00 -5.30 6.36
CA LEU A 29 8.37 -4.78 6.48
C LEU A 29 9.14 -4.93 5.17
N GLN A 30 9.09 -6.10 4.55
CA GLN A 30 9.80 -6.36 3.30
C GLN A 30 9.29 -5.48 2.14
N VAL A 31 7.98 -5.22 2.07
CA VAL A 31 7.45 -4.29 1.06
C VAL A 31 7.94 -2.87 1.33
N ALA A 32 7.90 -2.42 2.58
CA ALA A 32 8.34 -1.09 2.98
C ALA A 32 9.83 -0.86 2.67
N GLU A 33 10.69 -1.81 3.05
CA GLU A 33 12.13 -1.79 2.77
C GLU A 33 12.43 -1.75 1.27
N LYS A 34 11.81 -2.65 0.48
CA LYS A 34 12.00 -2.71 -0.97
C LYS A 34 11.46 -1.46 -1.69
N SER A 35 10.48 -0.78 -1.09
CA SER A 35 9.86 0.42 -1.65
C SER A 35 10.49 1.73 -1.13
N GLY A 36 11.45 1.65 -0.20
CA GLY A 36 12.09 2.83 0.40
C GLY A 36 11.15 3.67 1.27
N ILE A 37 10.13 3.07 1.89
CA ILE A 37 9.18 3.77 2.78
C ILE A 37 9.22 3.18 4.20
N HIS A 38 8.69 3.93 5.17
CA HIS A 38 8.59 3.45 6.55
C HIS A 38 7.52 2.35 6.68
N VAL A 39 7.76 1.33 7.51
CA VAL A 39 6.82 0.21 7.70
C VAL A 39 5.45 0.67 8.20
N GLN A 40 5.37 1.63 9.14
CA GLN A 40 4.08 2.24 9.54
C GLN A 40 3.38 2.96 8.38
N THR A 41 4.11 3.51 7.40
CA THR A 41 3.51 4.13 6.23
C THR A 41 2.82 3.07 5.37
N TYR A 42 3.51 1.97 5.08
CA TYR A 42 2.92 0.85 4.33
C TYR A 42 1.74 0.21 5.08
N ALA A 43 1.87 -0.04 6.38
CA ALA A 43 0.77 -0.55 7.21
C ALA A 43 -0.44 0.40 7.22
N GLY A 44 -0.21 1.72 7.17
CA GLY A 44 -1.28 2.71 7.04
C GLY A 44 -2.03 2.64 5.71
N PHE A 45 -1.36 2.23 4.62
CA PHE A 45 -1.97 1.99 3.31
C PHE A 45 -2.90 0.77 3.35
N GLU A 46 -2.41 -0.36 3.89
CA GLU A 46 -3.22 -1.58 4.04
C GLU A 46 -4.38 -1.41 5.04
N GLN A 47 -4.30 -0.44 5.95
CA GLN A 47 -5.39 -0.13 6.88
C GLN A 47 -6.41 0.88 6.33
N GLY A 48 -6.19 1.44 5.13
CA GLY A 48 -7.01 2.52 4.56
C GLY A 48 -7.01 3.79 5.42
N ARG A 49 -5.92 4.04 6.19
CA ARG A 49 -5.82 5.18 7.12
C ARG A 49 -5.13 6.39 6.52
N LEU A 50 -4.47 6.22 5.38
CA LEU A 50 -3.68 7.26 4.73
C LEU A 50 -4.23 7.54 3.34
N ASN A 51 -4.15 8.80 2.92
CA ASN A 51 -4.29 9.20 1.53
C ASN A 51 -2.87 9.34 0.95
N PRO A 52 -2.28 8.28 0.38
CA PRO A 52 -0.92 8.33 -0.12
C PRO A 52 -0.79 9.21 -1.35
N SER A 53 0.29 9.98 -1.44
CA SER A 53 0.69 10.61 -2.69
C SER A 53 1.15 9.55 -3.70
N TRP A 54 1.09 9.90 -4.99
CA TRP A 54 1.59 9.04 -6.06
C TRP A 54 3.07 8.66 -5.87
N GLU A 55 3.89 9.62 -5.42
CA GLU A 55 5.31 9.41 -5.14
C GLU A 55 5.57 8.26 -4.14
N LYS A 56 4.66 8.07 -3.17
CA LYS A 56 4.75 6.98 -2.20
C LYS A 56 4.14 5.67 -2.70
N LEU A 57 3.09 5.75 -3.52
CA LEU A 57 2.45 4.55 -4.09
C LEU A 57 3.25 3.92 -5.22
N TYR A 58 3.90 4.73 -6.05
CA TYR A 58 4.55 4.24 -7.25
C TYR A 58 5.67 3.21 -6.96
N PRO A 59 6.58 3.42 -5.99
CA PRO A 59 7.56 2.40 -5.61
C PRO A 59 6.90 1.13 -5.06
N VAL A 60 5.83 1.27 -4.27
CA VAL A 60 5.07 0.14 -3.73
C VAL A 60 4.46 -0.70 -4.85
N PHE A 61 3.85 -0.06 -5.84
CA PHE A 61 3.28 -0.74 -7.01
C PHE A 61 4.34 -1.47 -7.84
N LYS A 62 5.56 -0.91 -7.95
CA LYS A 62 6.69 -1.63 -8.57
C LYS A 62 7.08 -2.89 -7.80
N VAL A 63 7.23 -2.79 -6.47
CA VAL A 63 7.58 -3.94 -5.63
C VAL A 63 6.51 -5.03 -5.67
N LEU A 64 5.25 -4.62 -5.64
CA LEU A 64 4.10 -5.51 -5.67
C LEU A 64 3.73 -6.01 -7.08
N LYS A 65 4.48 -5.61 -8.11
CA LYS A 65 4.24 -5.97 -9.51
C LYS A 65 2.80 -5.67 -9.97
N ILE A 66 2.21 -4.60 -9.43
CA ILE A 66 0.88 -4.14 -9.82
C ILE A 66 1.02 -3.41 -11.16
N LYS A 67 0.29 -3.90 -12.18
CA LYS A 67 0.27 -3.26 -13.49
C LYS A 67 -0.48 -1.94 -13.40
N LEU A 68 0.18 -0.87 -13.79
CA LEU A 68 -0.43 0.44 -13.95
C LEU A 68 -0.89 0.59 -15.40
N SER A 69 -2.18 0.84 -15.58
CA SER A 69 -2.77 1.24 -16.85
C SER A 69 -3.18 2.70 -16.72
N PHE A 70 -2.58 3.55 -17.55
CA PHE A 70 -2.93 4.95 -17.74
C PHE A 70 -3.24 5.16 -19.22
#